data_AF-G4QGR2-F1
#
_entry.id   AF-G4QGR2-F1
#
_cell.length_a   1.000
_cell.length_b   1.000
_cell.length_c   1.000
_cell.angle_alpha   90.00
_cell.angle_beta   90.00
_cell.angle_gamma   90.00
#
_symmetry.space_group_name_H-M   'P 1'
#
loop_
_entity.id
_entity.type
_entity.pdbx_description
1 polymer ?
#
loop_
_entity_poly.entity_id
_entity_poly.type
_entity_poly.pdbx_seq_one_letter_code
_entity_poly.pdbx_strand_id
1 'polypeptide(L)'
;MPAPLLWFGAACLGLYASNRANDAYLKSTNTVRTLPGDSSKRITPRNGAIVTCGIYGVLDHTGVWVNGNIYELSGKGLIRSVSPERFLHNRTGKKIYVACDEHYMPLAADDVSQRCIDNLFQLRDYHLINNNCHQFVAEMLTGERTKITSFSDLNEALSSLFLTSINWHEAKVDFR
;
A
#
# COMPACT_ATOMS: atom_id res chain seq x y z
N MET A 1 -25.08 -25.11 20.95
CA MET A 1 -23.69 -24.67 21.21
C MET A 1 -23.42 -23.38 20.41
N PRO A 2 -23.56 -22.18 21.02
CA PRO A 2 -23.35 -20.90 20.33
C PRO A 2 -21.87 -20.47 20.24
N ALA A 3 -20.95 -21.30 20.74
CA ALA A 3 -19.53 -20.95 20.87
C ALA A 3 -18.88 -20.39 19.58
N PRO A 4 -19.09 -20.94 18.37
CA PRO A 4 -18.37 -20.47 17.17
C PRO A 4 -18.62 -18.98 16.87
N LEU A 5 -19.89 -18.53 16.96
CA LEU A 5 -20.27 -17.16 16.62
C LEU A 5 -19.72 -16.13 17.62
N LEU A 6 -19.61 -16.49 18.90
CA LEU A 6 -19.01 -15.63 19.91
C LEU A 6 -17.51 -15.43 19.68
N TRP A 7 -16.78 -16.49 19.33
CA TRP A 7 -15.36 -16.40 19.00
C TRP A 7 -15.12 -15.62 17.72
N PHE A 8 -15.95 -15.79 16.69
CA PHE A 8 -15.90 -14.96 15.48
C PHE A 8 -16.17 -13.49 15.79
N GLY A 9 -17.20 -13.18 16.59
CA GLY A 9 -17.50 -11.81 17.02
C GLY A 9 -16.33 -11.17 17.77
N ALA A 10 -15.73 -11.90 18.72
CA ALA A 10 -14.57 -11.44 19.45
C ALA A 10 -13.35 -11.20 18.54
N ALA A 11 -13.09 -12.07 17.57
CA ALA A 11 -12.01 -11.89 16.59
C ALA A 11 -12.23 -10.65 15.72
N CYS A 12 -13.45 -10.45 15.21
CA CYS A 12 -13.80 -9.26 14.43
C CYS A 12 -13.64 -7.97 15.24
N LEU A 13 -14.09 -7.97 16.51
CA LEU A 13 -13.91 -6.83 17.42
C LEU A 13 -12.44 -6.54 17.70
N GLY A 14 -11.63 -7.58 17.91
CA GLY A 14 -10.19 -7.46 18.11
C GLY A 14 -9.49 -6.84 16.90
N LEU A 15 -9.77 -7.32 15.68
CA LEU A 15 -9.24 -6.76 14.44
C LEU A 15 -9.64 -5.29 14.26
N TYR A 16 -10.92 -4.96 14.51
CA TYR A 16 -11.40 -3.59 14.42
C TYR A 16 -10.70 -2.65 15.42
N ALA A 17 -10.60 -3.06 16.69
CA ALA A 17 -9.92 -2.28 17.71
C ALA A 17 -8.43 -2.10 17.41
N SER A 18 -7.76 -3.14 16.92
CA SER A 18 -6.36 -3.10 16.51
C SER A 18 -6.11 -2.09 15.39
N ASN A 19 -6.93 -2.08 14.34
CA ASN A 19 -6.80 -1.09 13.27
C ASN A 19 -7.00 0.33 13.78
N ARG A 20 -8.01 0.56 14.62
CA ARG A 20 -8.25 1.89 15.16
C ARG A 20 -7.09 2.39 16.03
N ALA A 21 -6.49 1.49 16.82
CA ALA A 21 -5.30 1.80 17.60
C ALA A 21 -4.11 2.14 16.71
N ASN A 22 -3.94 1.39 15.61
CA ASN A 22 -2.90 1.63 14.62
C ASN A 22 -3.07 2.97 13.89
N ASP A 23 -4.30 3.29 13.46
CA ASP A 23 -4.63 4.59 12.86
C ASP A 23 -4.33 5.74 13.82
N ALA A 24 -4.72 5.59 15.08
CA ALA A 24 -4.45 6.57 16.12
C ALA A 24 -2.95 6.74 16.38
N TYR A 25 -2.18 5.64 16.34
CA TYR A 25 -0.72 5.66 16.47
C TYR A 25 -0.04 6.40 15.30
N LEU A 26 -0.41 6.10 14.06
CA LEU A 26 0.18 6.76 12.89
C LEU A 26 -0.17 8.25 12.80
N LYS A 27 -1.37 8.62 13.27
CA LYS A 27 -1.77 10.03 13.40
C LYS A 27 -1.04 10.73 14.55
N SER A 28 -0.89 10.09 15.70
CA SER A 28 -0.24 10.69 16.88
C SER A 28 1.27 10.90 16.70
N THR A 29 1.92 10.01 15.95
CA THR A 29 3.34 10.13 15.56
C THR A 29 3.57 11.08 14.39
N ASN A 30 2.49 11.64 13.81
CA ASN A 30 2.54 12.47 12.59
C ASN A 30 3.16 11.75 11.37
N THR A 31 3.16 10.42 11.38
CA THR A 31 3.62 9.56 10.27
C THR A 31 2.63 9.65 9.10
N VAL A 32 1.33 9.55 9.40
CA VAL A 32 0.26 9.67 8.41
C VAL A 32 -0.73 10.74 8.85
N ARG A 33 -0.91 11.77 8.02
CA ARG A 33 -1.85 12.86 8.29
C ARG A 33 -3.22 12.59 7.67
N THR A 34 -3.25 12.02 6.47
CA THR A 34 -4.49 11.68 5.75
C THR A 34 -4.49 10.19 5.43
N LEU A 35 -5.46 9.44 5.98
CA LEU A 35 -5.62 8.01 5.66
C LEU A 35 -6.38 7.83 4.34
N PRO A 36 -6.23 6.68 3.66
CA PRO A 36 -7.04 6.34 2.50
C PRO A 36 -8.54 6.49 2.79
N GLY A 37 -9.21 7.37 2.04
CA GLY A 37 -10.64 7.63 2.19
C GLY A 37 -11.00 8.81 3.10
N ASP A 38 -10.05 9.38 3.85
CA ASP A 38 -10.28 10.57 4.69
C ASP A 38 -10.48 11.85 3.83
N SER A 39 -10.02 11.85 2.58
CA SER A 39 -10.07 13.00 1.67
C SER A 39 -10.81 12.66 0.37
N SER A 40 -11.59 13.62 -0.14
CA SER A 40 -12.23 13.55 -1.46
C SER A 40 -11.33 14.05 -2.60
N LYS A 41 -10.14 14.58 -2.29
CA LYS A 41 -9.23 15.09 -3.30
C LYS A 41 -8.64 13.95 -4.12
N ARG A 42 -8.66 14.12 -5.44
CA ARG A 42 -8.11 13.17 -6.41
C ARG A 42 -6.79 13.68 -6.98
N ILE A 43 -5.78 12.82 -7.04
CA ILE A 43 -4.43 13.16 -7.49
C ILE A 43 -4.02 12.25 -8.65
N THR A 44 -3.48 12.84 -9.71
CA THR A 44 -2.91 12.07 -10.82
C THR A 44 -1.59 11.43 -10.38
N PRO A 45 -1.44 10.10 -10.41
CA PRO A 45 -0.18 9.45 -10.03
C PRO A 45 0.95 9.79 -11.01
N ARG A 46 2.18 9.84 -10.50
CA ARG A 46 3.42 9.97 -11.28
C ARG A 46 4.10 8.61 -11.40
N ASN A 47 4.90 8.41 -12.44
CA ASN A 47 5.77 7.24 -12.53
C ASN A 47 6.67 7.12 -11.28
N GLY A 48 6.79 5.90 -10.75
CA GLY A 48 7.48 5.60 -9.51
C GLY A 48 6.66 5.89 -8.25
N ALA A 49 5.41 6.36 -8.38
CA ALA A 49 4.61 6.73 -7.21
C ALA A 49 4.09 5.49 -6.47
N ILE A 50 4.07 5.57 -5.14
CA ILE A 50 3.52 4.50 -4.31
C ILE A 50 2.01 4.56 -4.33
N VAL A 51 1.38 3.42 -4.56
CA VAL A 51 -0.08 3.26 -4.53
C VAL A 51 -0.52 2.14 -3.60
N THR A 52 -1.75 2.26 -3.08
CA THR A 52 -2.41 1.24 -2.26
C THR A 52 -3.88 1.08 -2.65
N CYS A 53 -4.44 -0.08 -2.36
CA CYS A 53 -5.87 -0.33 -2.32
C CYS A 53 -6.21 -1.26 -1.15
N GLY A 54 -7.47 -1.33 -0.76
CA GLY A 54 -7.94 -2.23 0.29
C GLY A 54 -8.53 -1.50 1.49
N ILE A 55 -8.57 -2.21 2.61
CA ILE A 55 -9.07 -1.70 3.89
C ILE A 55 -7.87 -1.65 4.84
N TYR A 56 -7.59 -0.42 5.29
CA TYR A 56 -6.44 -0.05 6.12
C TYR A 56 -6.26 -1.00 7.32
N GLY A 57 -5.12 -1.69 7.38
CA GLY A 57 -4.68 -2.58 8.46
C GLY A 57 -5.11 -4.04 8.34
N VAL A 58 -6.00 -4.42 7.41
CA VAL A 58 -6.47 -5.82 7.29
C VAL A 58 -6.20 -6.44 5.93
N LEU A 59 -6.55 -5.74 4.86
CA LEU A 59 -6.56 -6.28 3.50
C LEU A 59 -5.95 -5.29 2.50
N ASP A 60 -4.96 -4.51 2.96
CA ASP A 60 -4.24 -3.60 2.09
C ASP A 60 -3.36 -4.35 1.10
N HIS A 61 -3.18 -3.72 -0.06
CA HIS A 61 -2.29 -4.21 -1.09
C HIS A 61 -1.63 -3.03 -1.77
N THR A 62 -0.30 -3.06 -1.84
CA THR A 62 0.51 -1.94 -2.32
C THR A 62 1.25 -2.28 -3.60
N GLY A 63 1.58 -1.24 -4.36
CA GLY A 63 2.36 -1.35 -5.57
C GLY A 63 2.98 -0.02 -5.97
N VAL A 64 3.62 -0.01 -7.14
CA VAL A 64 4.24 1.18 -7.72
C VAL A 64 3.54 1.51 -9.04
N TRP A 65 3.13 2.76 -9.20
CA TRP A 65 2.56 3.27 -10.43
C TRP A 65 3.64 3.51 -11.50
N VAL A 66 3.51 2.88 -12.67
CA VAL A 66 4.42 3.08 -13.80
C VAL A 66 3.63 2.98 -15.11
N ASN A 67 3.66 4.05 -15.90
CA ASN A 67 3.08 4.14 -17.25
C ASN A 67 1.62 3.67 -17.34
N GLY A 68 0.78 4.06 -16.38
CA GLY A 68 -0.64 3.71 -16.36
C GLY A 68 -0.96 2.34 -15.77
N ASN A 69 0.06 1.57 -15.40
CA ASN A 69 -0.09 0.28 -14.74
C ASN A 69 0.47 0.33 -13.31
N ILE A 70 0.17 -0.71 -12.53
CA ILE A 70 0.68 -0.92 -11.19
C ILE A 70 1.59 -2.14 -11.21
N TYR A 71 2.84 -1.95 -10.78
CA TYR A 71 3.77 -3.03 -10.52
C TYR A 71 3.56 -3.51 -9.09
N GLU A 72 3.35 -4.81 -8.95
CA GLU A 72 3.05 -5.43 -7.66
C GLU A 72 3.74 -6.79 -7.52
N LEU A 73 3.98 -7.17 -6.27
CA LEU A 73 4.24 -8.56 -5.91
C LEU A 73 2.91 -9.25 -5.62
N SER A 74 2.52 -10.19 -6.48
CA SER A 74 1.28 -10.94 -6.29
C SER A 74 1.38 -11.90 -5.09
N GLY A 75 0.24 -12.30 -4.52
CA GLY A 75 0.20 -13.31 -3.45
C GLY A 75 0.67 -14.72 -3.85
N LYS A 76 1.05 -14.92 -5.12
CA LYS A 76 1.72 -16.13 -5.61
C LYS A 76 3.23 -15.94 -5.77
N GLY A 77 3.77 -14.80 -5.35
CA GLY A 77 5.19 -14.48 -5.45
C GLY A 77 5.67 -13.95 -6.80
N LEU A 78 4.80 -13.85 -7.80
CA LEU A 78 5.18 -13.29 -9.10
C LEU A 78 5.15 -11.76 -9.04
N ILE A 79 6.25 -11.11 -9.41
CA ILE A 79 6.31 -9.67 -9.71
C ILE A 79 5.69 -9.45 -11.09
N ARG A 80 4.64 -8.62 -11.15
CA ARG A 80 3.86 -8.40 -12.37
C ARG A 80 3.45 -6.95 -12.50
N SER A 81 3.18 -6.54 -13.74
CA SER A 81 2.52 -5.27 -14.06
C SER A 81 1.05 -5.56 -14.38
N VAL A 82 0.14 -4.86 -13.71
CA VAL A 82 -1.30 -5.02 -13.86
C VAL A 82 -1.99 -3.69 -14.12
N SER A 83 -3.10 -3.72 -14.84
CA SER A 83 -3.94 -2.53 -15.02
C SER A 83 -4.61 -2.13 -13.69
N PRO A 84 -5.09 -0.90 -13.56
CA PRO A 84 -5.85 -0.45 -12.39
C PRO A 84 -7.05 -1.35 -12.04
N GLU A 85 -7.79 -1.83 -13.05
CA GLU A 85 -8.92 -2.73 -12.88
C GLU A 85 -8.46 -4.06 -12.26
N ARG A 86 -7.34 -4.60 -12.77
CA ARG A 86 -6.76 -5.86 -12.27
C ARG A 86 -6.13 -5.71 -10.89
N PHE A 87 -5.61 -4.53 -10.55
CA PHE A 87 -5.09 -4.24 -9.22
C PHE A 87 -6.19 -4.29 -8.16
N LEU A 88 -7.40 -3.83 -8.51
CA LEU A 88 -8.58 -3.89 -7.63
C LEU A 88 -9.32 -5.24 -7.67
N HIS A 89 -9.05 -6.08 -8.68
CA HIS A 89 -9.77 -7.33 -8.87
C HIS A 89 -9.56 -8.31 -7.70
N ASN A 90 -10.64 -8.92 -7.20
CA ASN A 90 -10.65 -9.78 -6.00
C ASN A 90 -10.11 -9.09 -4.73
N ARG A 91 -10.23 -7.76 -4.64
CA ARG A 91 -9.94 -6.98 -3.42
C ARG A 91 -11.21 -6.32 -2.90
N THR A 92 -11.22 -6.02 -1.60
CA THR A 92 -12.34 -5.35 -0.93
C THR A 92 -12.39 -3.85 -1.25
N GLY A 93 -11.26 -3.26 -1.61
CA GLY A 93 -11.15 -1.86 -2.02
C GLY A 93 -11.68 -1.61 -3.44
N LYS A 94 -12.37 -0.49 -3.63
CA LYS A 94 -12.89 -0.04 -4.94
C LYS A 94 -12.12 1.15 -5.54
N LYS A 95 -11.12 1.63 -4.80
CA LYS A 95 -10.36 2.83 -5.12
C LYS A 95 -8.88 2.53 -4.93
N ILE A 96 -8.08 3.19 -5.75
CA ILE A 96 -6.63 3.24 -5.61
C ILE A 96 -6.31 4.56 -4.93
N TYR A 97 -5.37 4.55 -4.01
CA TYR A 97 -4.86 5.74 -3.36
C TYR A 97 -3.36 5.88 -3.66
N VAL A 98 -2.91 7.11 -3.82
CA VAL A 98 -1.50 7.47 -4.03
C VAL A 98 -0.96 8.17 -2.79
N ALA A 99 0.27 7.84 -2.39
CA ALA A 99 0.95 8.52 -1.30
C ALA A 99 1.45 9.88 -1.77
N CYS A 100 1.14 10.94 -1.04
CA CYS A 100 1.57 12.30 -1.31
C CYS A 100 2.23 12.95 -0.10
N ASP A 101 3.02 13.99 -0.37
CA ASP A 101 3.44 14.97 0.64
C ASP A 101 2.30 15.93 1.03
N GLU A 102 2.59 16.89 1.91
CA GLU A 102 1.64 17.91 2.35
C GLU A 102 1.20 18.90 1.26
N HIS A 103 1.91 18.96 0.14
CA HIS A 103 1.61 19.79 -1.03
C HIS A 103 0.86 19.02 -2.12
N TYR A 104 0.38 17.82 -1.80
CA TYR A 104 -0.34 16.93 -2.72
C TYR A 104 0.51 16.41 -3.89
N MET A 105 1.84 16.42 -3.73
CA MET A 105 2.75 15.87 -4.73
C MET A 105 2.94 14.37 -4.48
N PRO A 106 2.74 13.51 -5.51
CA PRO A 106 2.98 12.07 -5.38
C PRO A 106 4.43 11.76 -4.97
N LEU A 107 4.58 11.01 -3.88
CA LEU A 107 5.85 10.47 -3.44
C LEU A 107 6.32 9.44 -4.45
N ALA A 108 7.41 9.74 -5.15
CA ALA A 108 8.01 8.91 -6.18
C ALA A 108 9.50 9.23 -6.30
N ALA A 109 10.27 8.28 -6.80
CA ALA A 109 11.66 8.46 -7.19
C ALA A 109 11.90 7.94 -8.61
N ASP A 110 12.82 8.59 -9.33
CA ASP A 110 12.97 8.42 -10.79
C ASP A 110 13.46 7.01 -11.17
N ASP A 111 14.28 6.41 -10.33
CA ASP A 111 14.90 5.09 -10.51
C ASP A 111 13.96 3.92 -10.18
N VAL A 112 12.88 4.18 -9.41
CA VAL A 112 11.91 3.18 -8.97
C VAL A 112 11.25 2.50 -10.17
N SER A 113 10.89 3.28 -11.19
CA SER A 113 10.24 2.76 -12.39
C SER A 113 11.14 1.76 -13.12
N GLN A 114 12.43 2.08 -13.24
CA GLN A 114 13.40 1.20 -13.87
C GLN A 114 13.61 -0.07 -13.04
N ARG A 115 13.78 0.04 -11.72
CA ARG A 115 13.87 -1.13 -10.84
C ARG A 115 12.66 -2.06 -10.94
N CYS A 116 11.46 -1.50 -11.05
CA CYS A 116 10.24 -2.28 -11.25
C CYS A 116 10.27 -3.05 -12.57
N ILE A 117 10.76 -2.42 -13.65
CA ILE A 117 10.91 -3.05 -14.97
C ILE A 117 11.96 -4.18 -14.90
N ASP A 118 13.11 -3.92 -14.28
CA ASP A 118 14.21 -4.88 -14.18
C ASP A 118 13.84 -6.12 -13.34
N ASN A 119 12.89 -5.96 -12.41
CA ASN A 119 12.38 -7.04 -11.56
C ASN A 119 11.12 -7.72 -12.11
N LEU A 120 10.59 -7.26 -13.25
CA LEU A 120 9.36 -7.81 -13.83
C LEU A 120 9.54 -9.29 -14.17
N PHE A 121 8.51 -10.10 -13.88
CA PHE A 121 8.46 -11.55 -14.07
C PHE A 121 9.37 -12.39 -13.17
N GLN A 122 10.09 -11.78 -12.22
CA GLN A 122 10.78 -12.55 -11.19
C GLN A 122 9.80 -13.19 -10.22
N LEU A 123 10.12 -14.41 -9.79
CA LEU A 123 9.39 -15.15 -8.77
C LEU A 123 10.11 -15.01 -7.42
N ARG A 124 9.35 -14.69 -6.37
CA ARG A 124 9.81 -14.61 -4.98
C ARG A 124 9.05 -15.63 -4.14
N ASP A 125 9.68 -16.14 -3.09
CA ASP A 125 9.00 -17.00 -2.12
C ASP A 125 8.12 -16.13 -1.21
N TYR A 126 6.83 -16.02 -1.55
CA TYR A 126 5.90 -15.10 -0.90
C TYR A 126 5.47 -15.59 0.47
N HIS A 127 5.67 -14.77 1.50
CA HIS A 127 5.05 -14.94 2.81
C HIS A 127 4.35 -13.65 3.25
N LEU A 128 3.29 -13.77 4.04
CA LEU A 128 2.58 -12.59 4.57
C LEU A 128 3.49 -11.73 5.46
N ILE A 129 4.43 -12.37 6.16
CA ILE A 129 5.36 -11.71 7.09
C ILE A 129 6.65 -11.28 6.37
N ASN A 130 7.10 -12.02 5.35
CA ASN A 130 8.36 -11.80 4.63
C ASN A 130 8.12 -11.93 3.11
N ASN A 131 8.72 -11.07 2.29
CA ASN A 131 8.45 -11.00 0.84
C ASN A 131 6.97 -10.74 0.52
N ASN A 132 6.36 -9.77 1.22
CA ASN A 132 5.01 -9.30 0.93
C ASN A 132 5.03 -8.08 -0.04
N CYS A 133 3.84 -7.59 -0.41
CA CYS A 133 3.71 -6.45 -1.32
C CYS A 133 4.27 -5.13 -0.77
N HIS A 134 4.29 -4.94 0.56
CA HIS A 134 4.84 -3.74 1.20
C HIS A 134 6.38 -3.73 1.16
N GLN A 135 6.99 -4.87 1.46
CA GLN A 135 8.43 -5.07 1.32
C GLN A 135 8.89 -4.90 -0.12
N PHE A 136 8.11 -5.40 -1.09
CA PHE A 136 8.40 -5.17 -2.50
C PHE A 136 8.47 -3.67 -2.83
N VAL A 137 7.48 -2.88 -2.41
CA VAL A 137 7.48 -1.42 -2.64
C VAL A 137 8.70 -0.75 -2.00
N ALA A 138 9.03 -1.12 -0.76
CA ALA A 138 10.22 -0.59 -0.09
C ALA A 138 11.52 -0.96 -0.83
N GLU A 139 11.67 -2.22 -1.28
CA GLU A 139 12.82 -2.67 -2.09
C GLU A 139 12.92 -1.88 -3.41
N MET A 140 11.79 -1.58 -4.05
CA MET A 140 11.78 -0.75 -5.26
C MET A 140 12.11 0.72 -4.98
N LEU A 141 11.92 1.21 -3.77
CA LEU A 141 12.25 2.59 -3.39
C LEU A 141 13.71 2.76 -2.99
N THR A 142 14.25 1.82 -2.23
CA THR A 142 15.60 1.93 -1.66
C THR A 142 16.66 1.21 -2.49
N GLY A 143 16.26 0.26 -3.34
CA GLY A 143 17.18 -0.69 -3.97
C GLY A 143 17.70 -1.78 -3.02
N GLU A 144 17.26 -1.76 -1.76
CA GLU A 144 17.72 -2.67 -0.70
C GLU A 144 16.56 -3.43 -0.07
N ARG A 145 16.80 -4.68 0.31
CA ARG A 145 15.82 -5.48 1.02
C ARG A 145 15.74 -5.07 2.48
N THR A 146 14.66 -4.40 2.84
CA THR A 146 14.32 -4.07 4.24
C THR A 146 13.19 -4.95 4.74
N LYS A 147 13.10 -5.15 6.06
CA LYS A 147 11.99 -5.89 6.66
C LYS A 147 10.80 -4.94 6.81
N ILE A 148 9.75 -5.18 6.02
CA ILE A 148 8.47 -4.47 6.08
C ILE A 148 7.38 -5.53 6.14
N THR A 149 6.66 -5.58 7.25
CA THR A 149 5.68 -6.64 7.52
C THR A 149 4.24 -6.17 7.33
N SER A 150 3.99 -4.88 7.60
CA SER A 150 2.66 -4.30 7.64
C SER A 150 2.57 -3.01 6.80
N PHE A 151 1.34 -2.55 6.58
CA PHE A 151 1.13 -1.25 5.95
C PHE A 151 1.60 -0.09 6.84
N SER A 152 1.57 -0.24 8.17
CA SER A 152 2.12 0.73 9.11
C SER A 152 3.63 0.84 8.97
N ASP A 153 4.33 -0.29 8.94
CA ASP A 153 5.78 -0.35 8.73
C ASP A 153 6.16 0.36 7.42
N LEU A 154 5.36 0.16 6.37
CA LEU A 154 5.56 0.86 5.11
C LEU A 154 5.38 2.38 5.26
N ASN A 155 4.33 2.84 5.94
CA ASN A 155 4.10 4.27 6.15
C ASN A 155 5.23 4.92 6.97
N GLU A 156 5.75 4.26 7.99
CA GLU A 156 6.92 4.71 8.75
C GLU A 156 8.17 4.80 7.86
N ALA A 157 8.41 3.77 7.04
CA ALA A 157 9.52 3.74 6.10
C ALA A 157 9.40 4.86 5.05
N LEU A 158 8.21 5.07 4.49
CA LEU A 158 7.96 6.16 3.54
C LEU A 158 8.16 7.54 4.20
N SER A 159 7.62 7.74 5.40
CA SER A 159 7.74 9.01 6.09
C SER A 159 9.21 9.33 6.39
N SER A 160 9.97 8.32 6.79
CA SER A 160 11.41 8.43 7.04
C SER A 160 12.21 8.67 5.77
N LEU A 161 11.88 7.98 4.66
CA LEU A 161 12.58 8.08 3.39
C LEU A 161 12.36 9.44 2.70
N PHE A 162 11.12 9.92 2.71
CA PHE A 162 10.73 11.17 2.05
C PHE A 162 10.76 12.39 2.99
N LEU A 163 11.10 12.19 4.27
CA LEU A 163 11.16 13.23 5.30
C LEU A 163 9.88 14.08 5.37
N THR A 164 8.72 13.41 5.26
CA THR A 164 7.41 14.07 5.22
C THR A 164 6.33 13.19 5.83
N SER A 165 5.26 13.80 6.31
CA SER A 165 4.05 13.07 6.71
C SER A 165 3.30 12.56 5.48
N ILE A 166 2.83 11.33 5.52
CA ILE A 166 2.15 10.71 4.40
C ILE A 166 0.69 11.18 4.34
N ASN A 167 0.27 11.56 3.14
CA ASN A 167 -1.11 11.89 2.82
C ASN A 167 -1.62 11.00 1.69
N TRP A 168 -2.52 10.07 2.01
CA TRP A 168 -3.11 9.20 1.01
C TRP A 168 -4.32 9.86 0.37
N HIS A 169 -4.26 10.05 -0.95
CA HIS A 169 -5.34 10.63 -1.75
C HIS A 169 -5.82 9.67 -2.82
N GLU A 170 -7.09 9.76 -3.20
CA GLU A 170 -7.63 8.91 -4.26
C GLU A 170 -6.87 9.19 -5.56
N ALA A 171 -6.41 8.14 -6.23
CA ALA A 171 -5.76 8.26 -7.52
C ALA A 171 -6.79 8.62 -8.59
N LYS A 172 -6.46 9.63 -9.41
CA LYS A 172 -7.21 9.92 -10.64
C LYS A 172 -6.83 8.90 -11.69
N VAL A 173 -7.63 7.83 -11.75
CA VAL A 173 -7.46 6.74 -12.70
C VAL A 173 -8.66 6.68 -13.62
N ASP A 174 -8.39 6.59 -14.93
CA ASP A 174 -9.41 6.37 -15.94
C ASP A 174 -9.46 4.87 -16.21
N PHE A 175 -10.51 4.21 -15.73
CA PHE A 175 -10.73 2.80 -16.00
C PHE A 175 -11.14 2.64 -17.47
N ARG A 176 -10.47 1.75 -18.21
CA ARG A 176 -10.74 1.51 -19.63
C ARG A 176 -11.60 0.28 -19.85
#